data_AF-A0A9W4NWU9-F1
#
_entry.id   AF-A0A9W4NWU9-F1
#
_cell.length_a   1.000
_cell.length_b   1.000
_cell.length_c   1.000
_cell.angle_alpha   90.00
_cell.angle_beta   90.00
_cell.angle_gamma   90.00
#
_symmetry.space_group_name_H-M   'P 1'
#
loop_
_entity.id
_entity.type
_entity.pdbx_description
1 polymer ?
#
loop_
_entity_poly.entity_id
_entity_poly.type
_entity_poly.pdbx_seq_one_letter_code
_entity_poly.pdbx_strand_id
1 'polypeptide(L)'
;MTQYKRFSAVVDAMAGYDNLLGLLIGDDVIDYSTSGKDDEDTLAPSLKAAVRDMKAYSAARDYRTIPFGYFGNDDATIREALANYLVCGGNSSETIDFYGLNLFSWCGDSSYAKSGYDGTNSRFGALGVPVFLSEDGCNVIRPRKFTDQAVVFGSEMSGNWSGAVIYEWRETEYEYGLANYTSTAPASGASTPTLLPDYTNLKSQWASVTSNTHSPTTFATPSCPSQSSSYWTLDPSVTLPTIAGLNIATITPTSESATPTTVSSSTSTPEPTQHSESGLSGGSKAGIGVGVGGGVLLIVVVVVLFFYRRRKNALSNSPDQGSTVELPVATPTAELPGMGIVAQLPGSGNVAEMNAGDATHVNELQGSDPWNGPHELNDSSVHESSDGQRTSLGTQPASPGMAPARTETRP
;
A
#
# COMPACT_ATOMS: atom_id res chain seq x y z
N MET A 1 18.04 -3.17 12.06
CA MET A 1 18.02 -1.76 11.61
C MET A 1 16.66 -1.18 11.99
N THR A 2 16.58 -0.02 12.65
CA THR A 2 15.28 0.56 13.09
C THR A 2 14.47 1.06 11.89
N GLN A 3 13.14 1.19 12.06
CA GLN A 3 12.24 1.73 11.02
C GLN A 3 12.68 3.13 10.58
N TYR A 4 13.10 3.97 11.53
CA TYR A 4 13.68 5.29 11.26
C TYR A 4 14.81 5.23 10.22
N LYS A 5 15.81 4.36 10.45
CA LYS A 5 16.96 4.24 9.55
C LYS A 5 16.57 3.75 8.15
N ARG A 6 15.53 2.93 8.04
CA ARG A 6 15.01 2.45 6.75
C ARG A 6 14.33 3.58 5.98
N PHE A 7 13.41 4.30 6.63
CA PHE A 7 12.69 5.39 5.99
C PHE A 7 13.62 6.55 5.63
N SER A 8 14.50 6.98 6.54
CA SER A 8 15.43 8.07 6.27
C SER A 8 16.37 7.75 5.11
N ALA A 9 16.87 6.51 5.00
CA ALA A 9 17.74 6.11 3.89
C ALA A 9 17.04 6.20 2.53
N VAL A 10 15.75 5.86 2.45
CA VAL A 10 14.95 6.02 1.22
C VAL A 10 14.74 7.50 0.92
N VAL A 11 14.41 8.33 1.92
CA VAL A 11 14.27 9.78 1.74
C VAL A 11 15.58 10.38 1.22
N ASP A 12 16.72 10.10 1.88
CA ASP A 12 18.04 10.58 1.47
C ASP A 12 18.39 10.17 0.03
N ALA A 13 18.08 8.92 -0.36
CA ALA A 13 18.38 8.41 -1.69
C ALA A 13 17.51 9.01 -2.78
N MET A 14 16.26 9.36 -2.47
CA MET A 14 15.25 9.71 -3.47
C MET A 14 14.93 11.21 -3.54
N ALA A 15 15.26 11.99 -2.49
CA ALA A 15 14.86 13.39 -2.39
C ALA A 15 15.43 14.30 -3.49
N GLY A 16 16.57 13.93 -4.09
CA GLY A 16 17.21 14.68 -5.17
C GLY A 16 16.53 14.55 -6.55
N TYR A 17 15.50 13.72 -6.69
CA TYR A 17 14.79 13.54 -7.97
C TYR A 17 13.53 14.41 -8.04
N ASP A 18 13.47 15.31 -9.02
CA ASP A 18 12.32 16.19 -9.26
C ASP A 18 11.05 15.42 -9.66
N ASN A 19 11.23 14.26 -10.30
CA ASN A 19 10.13 13.39 -10.74
C ASN A 19 9.67 12.39 -9.66
N LEU A 20 10.22 12.43 -8.44
CA LEU A 20 9.66 11.66 -7.33
C LEU A 20 8.33 12.30 -6.90
N LEU A 21 7.21 11.62 -7.16
CA LEU A 21 5.88 12.16 -6.84
C LEU A 21 5.65 12.26 -5.31
N GLY A 22 5.99 11.20 -4.58
CA GLY A 22 5.77 11.10 -3.13
C GLY A 22 6.34 9.79 -2.59
N LEU A 23 6.31 9.63 -1.27
CA LEU A 23 6.78 8.44 -0.57
C LEU A 23 5.66 7.86 0.30
N LEU A 24 5.71 6.55 0.53
CA LEU A 24 4.73 5.86 1.38
C LEU A 24 5.31 5.60 2.76
N ILE A 25 4.49 5.83 3.79
CA ILE A 25 4.82 5.39 5.17
C ILE A 25 4.35 3.95 5.44
N GLY A 26 3.57 3.38 4.53
CA GLY A 26 2.98 2.06 4.67
C GLY A 26 2.06 1.74 3.49
N ASP A 27 1.87 0.44 3.29
CA ASP A 27 1.00 -0.16 2.28
C ASP A 27 0.36 -1.39 2.94
N ASP A 28 -0.96 -1.41 3.01
CA ASP A 28 -1.77 -2.49 3.59
C ASP A 28 -1.35 -2.96 4.99
N VAL A 29 -0.77 -2.04 5.77
CA VAL A 29 -0.25 -2.33 7.12
C VAL A 29 -1.33 -2.81 8.08
N ILE A 30 -2.56 -2.29 7.97
CA ILE A 30 -3.69 -2.66 8.82
C ILE A 30 -4.70 -3.39 7.93
N ASP A 31 -4.81 -4.69 8.13
CA ASP A 31 -5.70 -5.57 7.36
C ASP A 31 -6.42 -6.54 8.29
N TYR A 32 -7.70 -6.27 8.55
CA TYR A 32 -8.49 -7.06 9.48
C TYR A 32 -8.72 -8.49 8.98
N SER A 33 -8.68 -8.71 7.65
CA SER A 33 -8.84 -10.03 7.06
C SER A 33 -7.70 -11.00 7.43
N THR A 34 -6.53 -10.46 7.81
CA THR A 34 -5.34 -11.25 8.13
C THR A 34 -4.80 -11.04 9.55
N SER A 35 -5.02 -9.87 10.18
CA SER A 35 -4.41 -9.54 11.48
C SER A 35 -5.23 -9.93 12.71
N GLY A 36 -6.54 -10.16 12.58
CA GLY A 36 -7.40 -10.20 13.77
C GLY A 36 -7.48 -8.81 14.44
N LYS A 37 -8.16 -8.75 15.60
CA LYS A 37 -8.87 -7.56 16.10
C LYS A 37 -8.05 -6.50 16.85
N ASP A 38 -6.75 -6.68 17.01
CA ASP A 38 -6.07 -6.08 18.17
C ASP A 38 -4.92 -5.13 17.83
N ASP A 39 -4.73 -4.73 16.56
CA ASP A 39 -3.56 -3.94 16.16
C ASP A 39 -3.87 -2.52 15.66
N GLU A 40 -5.11 -2.13 15.34
CA GLU A 40 -5.40 -0.78 14.83
C GLU A 40 -5.09 0.32 15.86
N ASP A 41 -5.34 0.04 17.13
CA ASP A 41 -5.13 0.96 18.26
C ASP A 41 -3.64 1.31 18.45
N THR A 42 -2.74 0.46 17.93
CA THR A 42 -1.28 0.68 17.99
C THR A 42 -0.72 1.11 16.62
N LEU A 43 -1.16 0.47 15.55
CA LEU A 43 -0.62 0.67 14.21
C LEU A 43 -1.08 2.00 13.61
N ALA A 44 -2.36 2.37 13.73
CA ALA A 44 -2.85 3.60 13.10
C ALA A 44 -2.17 4.86 13.68
N PRO A 45 -2.01 5.01 15.01
CA PRO A 45 -1.20 6.10 15.58
C PRO A 45 0.26 6.05 15.11
N SER A 46 0.83 4.86 14.95
CA SER A 46 2.20 4.68 14.45
C SER A 46 2.37 5.14 12.99
N LEU A 47 1.35 4.99 12.15
CA LEU A 47 1.34 5.52 10.78
C LEU A 47 1.39 7.06 10.78
N LYS A 48 0.54 7.73 11.56
CA LYS A 48 0.58 9.21 11.69
C LYS A 48 1.89 9.70 12.29
N ALA A 49 2.43 8.98 13.27
CA ALA A 49 3.75 9.25 13.83
C ALA A 49 4.84 9.17 12.76
N ALA A 50 4.84 8.13 11.91
CA ALA A 50 5.78 8.00 10.82
C ALA A 50 5.69 9.17 9.83
N VAL A 51 4.49 9.64 9.50
CA VAL A 51 4.30 10.84 8.67
C VAL A 51 4.94 12.07 9.32
N ARG A 52 4.58 12.36 10.58
CA ARG A 52 5.12 13.49 11.34
C ARG A 52 6.63 13.48 11.38
N ASP A 53 7.17 12.33 11.71
CA ASP A 53 8.59 12.14 11.92
C ASP A 53 9.37 12.26 10.60
N MET A 54 8.85 11.73 9.49
CA MET A 54 9.52 11.80 8.18
C MET A 54 9.36 13.16 7.49
N LYS A 55 8.25 13.87 7.73
CA LYS A 55 8.12 15.28 7.36
C LYS A 55 9.12 16.15 8.12
N ALA A 56 9.23 15.96 9.43
CA ALA A 56 10.20 16.69 10.26
C ALA A 56 11.65 16.37 9.86
N TYR A 57 11.95 15.10 9.57
CA TYR A 57 13.25 14.68 9.04
C TYR A 57 13.58 15.38 7.72
N SER A 58 12.66 15.34 6.75
CA SER A 58 12.85 15.95 5.42
C SER A 58 13.08 17.46 5.52
N ALA A 59 12.33 18.14 6.40
CA ALA A 59 12.52 19.56 6.67
C ALA A 59 13.89 19.84 7.32
N ALA A 60 14.33 19.04 8.29
CA ALA A 60 15.64 19.18 8.93
C ALA A 60 16.82 18.93 7.97
N ARG A 61 16.61 18.11 6.93
CA ARG A 61 17.57 17.88 5.84
C ARG A 61 17.57 18.96 4.76
N ASP A 62 16.65 19.92 4.84
CA ASP A 62 16.43 20.96 3.82
C ASP A 62 16.12 20.38 2.44
N TYR A 63 15.34 19.30 2.40
CA TYR A 63 14.82 18.75 1.15
C TYR A 63 13.62 19.55 0.65
N ARG A 64 13.38 19.47 -0.67
CA ARG A 64 12.09 19.92 -1.21
C ARG A 64 10.95 19.24 -0.45
N THR A 65 9.79 19.88 -0.41
CA THR A 65 8.60 19.26 0.20
C THR A 65 8.20 18.01 -0.60
N ILE A 66 8.43 16.83 -0.01
CA ILE A 66 8.03 15.53 -0.56
C ILE A 66 6.75 15.10 0.18
N PRO A 67 5.66 14.84 -0.56
CA PRO A 67 4.44 14.30 0.03
C PRO A 67 4.65 12.91 0.62
N PHE A 68 4.10 12.65 1.80
CA PHE A 68 4.06 11.32 2.43
C PHE A 68 2.63 10.80 2.46
N GLY A 69 2.38 9.66 1.82
CA GLY A 69 1.06 9.04 1.71
C GLY A 69 0.99 7.65 2.30
N TYR A 70 -0.20 7.04 2.20
CA TYR A 70 -0.48 5.68 2.63
C TYR A 70 -1.32 4.97 1.58
N PHE A 71 -1.01 3.70 1.33
CA PHE A 71 -1.83 2.81 0.51
C PHE A 71 -2.61 1.87 1.43
N GLY A 72 -3.93 1.81 1.24
CA GLY A 72 -4.81 0.96 2.02
C GLY A 72 -5.60 -0.02 1.15
N ASN A 73 -5.97 -1.15 1.75
CA ASN A 73 -6.70 -2.21 1.09
C ASN A 73 -8.21 -1.93 1.04
N ASP A 74 -8.92 -2.81 0.33
CA ASP A 74 -10.37 -2.70 0.17
C ASP A 74 -11.18 -3.34 1.32
N ASP A 75 -10.60 -3.55 2.52
CA ASP A 75 -11.35 -4.11 3.65
C ASP A 75 -12.45 -3.14 4.11
N ALA A 76 -13.69 -3.46 3.75
CA ALA A 76 -14.87 -2.65 4.04
C ALA A 76 -15.11 -2.41 5.54
N THR A 77 -14.51 -3.23 6.42
CA THR A 77 -14.63 -3.12 7.87
C THR A 77 -13.90 -1.90 8.42
N ILE A 78 -12.73 -1.57 7.83
CA ILE A 78 -11.79 -0.60 8.40
C ILE A 78 -11.44 0.55 7.45
N ARG A 79 -11.47 0.32 6.14
CA ARG A 79 -10.86 1.21 5.13
C ARG A 79 -11.29 2.67 5.25
N GLU A 80 -12.57 2.93 5.50
CA GLU A 80 -13.09 4.30 5.61
C GLU A 80 -12.66 4.97 6.92
N ALA A 81 -12.74 4.26 8.04
CA ALA A 81 -12.33 4.80 9.35
C ALA A 81 -10.81 5.07 9.37
N LEU A 82 -10.01 4.12 8.89
CA LEU A 82 -8.56 4.28 8.80
C LEU A 82 -8.18 5.45 7.90
N ALA A 83 -8.75 5.52 6.69
CA ALA A 83 -8.47 6.62 5.77
C ALA A 83 -8.77 7.98 6.42
N ASN A 84 -9.97 8.16 6.99
CA ASN A 84 -10.36 9.41 7.66
C ASN A 84 -9.45 9.74 8.85
N TYR A 85 -9.03 8.74 9.63
CA TYR A 85 -8.13 8.95 10.76
C TYR A 85 -6.76 9.51 10.35
N LEU A 86 -6.19 8.98 9.27
CA LEU A 86 -4.87 9.39 8.76
C LEU A 86 -4.83 10.84 8.26
N VAL A 87 -5.98 11.45 7.97
CA VAL A 87 -6.11 12.81 7.44
C VAL A 87 -6.80 13.79 8.39
N CYS A 88 -7.35 13.31 9.51
CA CYS A 88 -8.06 14.14 10.47
C CYS A 88 -7.13 14.83 11.50
N GLY A 89 -7.71 15.71 12.31
CA GLY A 89 -7.06 16.31 13.49
C GLY A 89 -6.52 17.72 13.26
N GLY A 90 -6.49 18.20 12.01
CA GLY A 90 -6.14 19.59 11.67
C GLY A 90 -4.64 19.93 11.79
N ASN A 91 -3.81 19.02 12.30
CA ASN A 91 -2.36 19.18 12.32
C ASN A 91 -1.75 18.55 11.06
N SER A 92 -1.43 19.37 10.06
CA SER A 92 -0.88 18.91 8.77
C SER A 92 0.49 18.24 8.87
N SER A 93 1.21 18.40 9.99
CA SER A 93 2.44 17.65 10.23
C SER A 93 2.17 16.17 10.48
N GLU A 94 1.00 15.81 11.02
CA GLU A 94 0.66 14.44 11.44
C GLU A 94 -0.24 13.70 10.45
N THR A 95 -0.76 14.40 9.44
CA THR A 95 -1.65 13.83 8.44
C THR A 95 -0.90 13.42 7.19
N ILE A 96 -1.31 12.33 6.55
CA ILE A 96 -0.83 11.98 5.20
C ILE A 96 -1.16 13.10 4.20
N ASP A 97 -0.39 13.17 3.11
CA ASP A 97 -0.55 14.16 2.05
C ASP A 97 -1.34 13.63 0.84
N PHE A 98 -1.44 12.30 0.70
CA PHE A 98 -2.25 11.63 -0.32
C PHE A 98 -2.62 10.23 0.16
N TYR A 99 -3.69 9.67 -0.42
CA TYR A 99 -4.16 8.32 -0.10
C TYR A 99 -4.34 7.50 -1.38
N GLY A 100 -3.74 6.31 -1.41
CA GLY A 100 -3.97 5.31 -2.44
C GLY A 100 -4.91 4.23 -1.93
N LEU A 101 -5.88 3.84 -2.75
CA LEU A 101 -6.73 2.67 -2.47
C LEU A 101 -6.36 1.53 -3.43
N ASN A 102 -5.96 0.38 -2.87
CA ASN A 102 -5.77 -0.86 -3.61
C ASN A 102 -7.16 -1.47 -3.90
N LEU A 103 -7.68 -1.31 -5.11
CA LEU A 103 -9.09 -1.59 -5.44
C LEU A 103 -9.23 -2.52 -6.64
N PHE A 104 -9.63 -3.77 -6.37
CA PHE A 104 -9.78 -4.83 -7.38
C PHE A 104 -11.23 -5.23 -7.64
N SER A 105 -12.22 -4.40 -7.29
CA SER A 105 -13.64 -4.77 -7.34
C SER A 105 -14.26 -4.75 -8.76
N TRP A 106 -13.57 -4.17 -9.75
CA TRP A 106 -14.02 -4.16 -11.14
C TRP A 106 -13.44 -5.34 -11.94
N CYS A 107 -14.23 -6.40 -12.13
CA CYS A 107 -13.78 -7.60 -12.84
C CYS A 107 -14.60 -7.86 -14.12
N GLY A 108 -13.91 -8.01 -15.25
CA GLY A 108 -14.54 -8.37 -16.53
C GLY A 108 -15.59 -7.38 -17.02
N ASP A 109 -16.74 -7.89 -17.45
CA ASP A 109 -17.89 -7.04 -17.84
C ASP A 109 -18.63 -6.54 -16.58
N SER A 110 -18.15 -5.40 -16.07
CA SER A 110 -18.71 -4.68 -14.94
C SER A 110 -19.26 -3.30 -15.32
N SER A 111 -19.72 -2.55 -14.32
CA SER A 111 -20.19 -1.17 -14.42
C SER A 111 -19.91 -0.43 -13.12
N TYR A 112 -20.00 0.90 -13.12
CA TYR A 112 -19.76 1.75 -11.95
C TYR A 112 -20.53 1.30 -10.69
N ALA A 113 -21.81 0.92 -10.85
CA ALA A 113 -22.62 0.40 -9.77
C ALA A 113 -22.29 -1.06 -9.42
N LYS A 114 -22.02 -1.91 -10.42
CA LYS A 114 -21.76 -3.35 -10.19
C LYS A 114 -20.42 -3.60 -9.51
N SER A 115 -19.41 -2.76 -9.78
CA SER A 115 -18.11 -2.82 -9.08
C SER A 115 -18.15 -2.21 -7.68
N GLY A 116 -19.21 -1.45 -7.33
CA GLY A 116 -19.26 -0.67 -6.10
C GLY A 116 -18.39 0.59 -6.11
N TYR A 117 -17.87 0.99 -7.28
CA TYR A 117 -17.09 2.22 -7.44
C TYR A 117 -17.91 3.46 -7.06
N ASP A 118 -19.24 3.42 -7.21
CA ASP A 118 -20.17 4.46 -6.77
C ASP A 118 -20.12 4.71 -5.26
N GLY A 119 -20.17 3.63 -4.47
CA GLY A 119 -20.01 3.71 -3.03
C GLY A 119 -18.61 4.18 -2.65
N THR A 120 -17.58 3.71 -3.36
CA THR A 120 -16.19 4.09 -3.08
C THR A 120 -15.94 5.56 -3.38
N ASN A 121 -16.45 6.08 -4.50
CA ASN A 121 -16.38 7.50 -4.83
C ASN A 121 -17.11 8.37 -3.80
N SER A 122 -18.28 7.94 -3.31
CA SER A 122 -19.03 8.65 -2.27
C SER A 122 -18.26 8.75 -0.94
N ARG A 123 -17.59 7.68 -0.53
CA ARG A 123 -16.86 7.61 0.75
C ARG A 123 -15.51 8.34 0.72
N PHE A 124 -14.74 8.18 -0.36
CA PHE A 124 -13.35 8.66 -0.43
C PHE A 124 -13.20 9.97 -1.18
N GLY A 125 -14.18 10.37 -1.99
CA GLY A 125 -14.04 11.54 -2.86
C GLY A 125 -13.90 12.88 -2.12
N ALA A 126 -14.22 12.91 -0.81
CA ALA A 126 -14.07 14.07 0.06
C ALA A 126 -13.10 13.84 1.23
N LEU A 127 -12.12 12.93 1.08
CA LEU A 127 -11.20 12.55 2.16
C LEU A 127 -10.33 13.71 2.68
N GLY A 128 -10.21 14.81 1.93
CA GLY A 128 -9.43 15.97 2.38
C GLY A 128 -7.96 15.93 1.93
N VAL A 129 -7.59 14.98 1.08
CA VAL A 129 -6.31 14.89 0.38
C VAL A 129 -6.54 14.32 -1.02
N PRO A 130 -5.60 14.45 -1.97
CA PRO A 130 -5.66 13.72 -3.24
C PRO A 130 -5.80 12.21 -3.02
N VAL A 131 -6.78 11.60 -3.69
CA VAL A 131 -7.00 10.15 -3.70
C VAL A 131 -6.82 9.58 -5.10
N PHE A 132 -6.28 8.37 -5.21
CA PHE A 132 -6.16 7.63 -6.48
C PHE A 132 -6.24 6.12 -6.23
N LEU A 133 -6.47 5.33 -7.28
CA LEU A 133 -6.33 3.88 -7.18
C LEU A 133 -4.84 3.52 -7.25
N SER A 134 -4.26 3.11 -6.12
CA SER A 134 -2.83 2.76 -6.04
C SER A 134 -2.53 1.41 -6.67
N GLU A 135 -3.51 0.52 -6.66
CA GLU A 135 -3.52 -0.73 -7.41
C GLU A 135 -4.91 -0.96 -7.98
N ASP A 136 -4.95 -1.32 -9.27
CA ASP A 136 -6.18 -1.60 -10.01
C ASP A 136 -5.91 -2.65 -11.11
N GLY A 137 -6.98 -3.31 -11.55
CA GLY A 137 -6.95 -4.30 -12.63
C GLY A 137 -7.17 -5.73 -12.16
N CYS A 138 -8.34 -6.01 -11.58
CA CYS A 138 -8.81 -7.36 -11.23
C CYS A 138 -8.54 -8.38 -12.35
N ASN A 139 -7.89 -9.50 -12.02
CA ASN A 139 -7.53 -10.54 -12.99
C ASN A 139 -8.41 -11.80 -12.94
N VAL A 140 -9.57 -11.77 -12.27
CA VAL A 140 -10.52 -12.91 -12.24
C VAL A 140 -10.99 -13.31 -13.63
N ILE A 141 -11.17 -12.33 -14.53
CA ILE A 141 -11.53 -12.56 -15.94
C ILE A 141 -10.38 -12.04 -16.80
N ARG A 142 -9.75 -12.94 -17.57
CA ARG A 142 -8.62 -12.63 -18.47
C ARG A 142 -8.93 -12.96 -19.93
N PRO A 143 -8.34 -12.24 -20.91
CA PRO A 143 -7.54 -11.02 -20.75
C PRO A 143 -8.33 -9.87 -20.11
N ARG A 144 -7.67 -9.04 -19.30
CA ARG A 144 -8.31 -7.90 -18.63
C ARG A 144 -8.69 -6.84 -19.64
N LYS A 145 -9.93 -6.34 -19.55
CA LYS A 145 -10.47 -5.34 -20.49
C LYS A 145 -10.21 -3.89 -20.06
N PHE A 146 -9.93 -3.67 -18.77
CA PHE A 146 -9.67 -2.36 -18.16
C PHE A 146 -10.76 -1.31 -18.46
N THR A 147 -12.03 -1.73 -18.49
CA THR A 147 -13.16 -0.84 -18.83
C THR A 147 -13.50 0.15 -17.72
N ASP A 148 -13.05 -0.12 -16.50
CA ASP A 148 -12.99 0.80 -15.36
C ASP A 148 -12.21 2.10 -15.66
N GLN A 149 -11.17 2.06 -16.48
CA GLN A 149 -10.35 3.24 -16.77
C GLN A 149 -11.18 4.38 -17.39
N ALA A 150 -12.17 4.05 -18.23
CA ALA A 150 -13.09 5.05 -18.78
C ALA A 150 -13.95 5.74 -17.70
N VAL A 151 -14.23 5.06 -16.59
CA VAL A 151 -14.98 5.58 -15.43
C VAL A 151 -14.06 6.40 -14.53
N VAL A 152 -12.89 5.87 -14.18
CA VAL A 152 -11.90 6.52 -13.29
C VAL A 152 -11.48 7.88 -13.86
N PHE A 153 -11.14 7.92 -15.15
CA PHE A 153 -10.74 9.15 -15.84
C PHE A 153 -11.94 9.92 -16.43
N GLY A 154 -13.15 9.36 -16.38
CA GLY A 154 -14.38 9.96 -16.86
C GLY A 154 -15.04 10.88 -15.84
N SER A 155 -16.19 11.46 -16.20
CA SER A 155 -16.90 12.43 -15.36
C SER A 155 -17.45 11.87 -14.05
N GLU A 156 -17.55 10.53 -13.93
CA GLU A 156 -18.08 9.88 -12.72
C GLU A 156 -17.11 9.98 -11.55
N MET A 157 -15.81 9.82 -11.79
CA MET A 157 -14.80 9.79 -10.72
C MET A 157 -13.75 10.88 -10.83
N SER A 158 -13.42 11.36 -12.02
CA SER A 158 -12.26 12.25 -12.20
C SER A 158 -12.36 13.58 -11.43
N GLY A 159 -13.56 14.03 -11.07
CA GLY A 159 -13.75 15.21 -10.21
C GLY A 159 -13.18 15.07 -8.79
N ASN A 160 -13.04 13.83 -8.30
CA ASN A 160 -12.55 13.53 -6.95
C ASN A 160 -11.26 12.70 -6.95
N TRP A 161 -11.02 11.91 -8.01
CA TRP A 161 -9.92 10.96 -8.11
C TRP A 161 -8.81 11.45 -9.02
N SER A 162 -7.57 11.22 -8.60
CA SER A 162 -6.34 11.65 -9.28
C SER A 162 -5.78 10.59 -10.24
N GLY A 163 -6.59 9.59 -10.62
CA GLY A 163 -6.23 8.53 -11.56
C GLY A 163 -6.10 7.14 -10.93
N ALA A 164 -5.39 6.26 -11.64
CA ALA A 164 -5.16 4.88 -11.25
C ALA A 164 -3.78 4.39 -11.69
N VAL A 165 -3.22 3.43 -10.93
CA VAL A 165 -2.01 2.68 -11.25
C VAL A 165 -2.39 1.21 -11.44
N ILE A 166 -2.06 0.64 -12.60
CA ILE A 166 -2.38 -0.75 -12.90
C ILE A 166 -1.36 -1.69 -12.27
N TYR A 167 -1.86 -2.66 -11.50
CA TYR A 167 -1.07 -3.77 -10.96
C TYR A 167 -1.05 -4.93 -11.97
N GLU A 168 0.09 -5.35 -12.53
CA GLU A 168 1.44 -4.76 -12.45
C GLU A 168 2.14 -4.88 -13.82
N TRP A 169 3.34 -4.31 -13.97
CA TRP A 169 4.06 -4.39 -15.25
C TRP A 169 4.50 -5.82 -15.58
N ARG A 170 5.17 -6.48 -14.63
CA ARG A 170 5.86 -7.76 -14.88
C ARG A 170 4.91 -8.93 -14.63
N GLU A 171 4.85 -9.86 -15.58
CA GLU A 171 4.15 -11.13 -15.36
C GLU A 171 4.90 -11.99 -14.35
N THR A 172 4.14 -12.45 -13.37
CA THR A 172 4.56 -13.36 -12.30
C THR A 172 3.61 -14.57 -12.29
N GLU A 173 3.79 -15.48 -11.33
CA GLU A 173 2.85 -16.58 -11.12
C GLU A 173 1.45 -16.13 -10.69
N TYR A 174 1.30 -14.86 -10.29
CA TYR A 174 0.03 -14.26 -9.89
C TYR A 174 -0.78 -13.68 -11.06
N GLU A 175 -0.25 -13.74 -12.29
CA GLU A 175 -1.02 -13.48 -13.50
C GLU A 175 -1.58 -12.05 -13.66
N TYR A 176 -0.87 -11.05 -13.13
CA TYR A 176 -1.21 -9.62 -13.17
C TYR A 176 -0.38 -8.79 -14.16
N GLY A 177 0.59 -9.39 -14.85
CA GLY A 177 1.53 -8.69 -15.70
C GLY A 177 0.93 -8.13 -16.99
N LEU A 178 1.50 -7.02 -17.45
CA LEU A 178 1.33 -6.48 -18.80
C LEU A 178 2.41 -6.99 -19.75
N ALA A 179 3.56 -7.41 -19.21
CA ALA A 179 4.74 -7.76 -19.98
C ALA A 179 5.47 -8.95 -19.33
N ASN A 180 5.91 -9.91 -20.14
CA ASN A 180 6.64 -11.08 -19.68
C ASN A 180 8.12 -10.98 -20.07
N TYR A 181 9.01 -11.32 -19.14
CA TYR A 181 10.44 -11.42 -19.40
C TYR A 181 10.87 -12.88 -19.42
N THR A 182 11.69 -13.27 -20.40
CA THR A 182 12.33 -14.59 -20.38
C THR A 182 13.24 -14.72 -19.16
N SER A 183 13.28 -15.91 -18.55
CA SER A 183 14.02 -16.19 -17.31
C SER A 183 15.55 -16.03 -17.41
N THR A 184 16.10 -15.87 -18.61
CA THR A 184 17.52 -15.60 -18.83
C THR A 184 17.73 -14.12 -19.11
N ALA A 185 18.32 -13.41 -18.15
CA ALA A 185 18.85 -12.07 -18.39
C ALA A 185 19.97 -12.17 -19.46
N PRO A 186 19.93 -11.35 -20.53
CA PRO A 186 21.03 -11.30 -21.49
C PRO A 186 22.33 -10.87 -20.78
N ALA A 187 23.46 -11.45 -21.19
CA ALA A 187 24.78 -11.08 -20.67
C ALA A 187 25.14 -9.59 -20.93
N SER A 188 24.41 -8.93 -21.83
CA SER A 188 24.59 -7.53 -22.24
C SER A 188 23.65 -6.53 -21.54
N GLY A 189 22.92 -6.94 -20.49
CA GLY A 189 21.94 -6.08 -19.83
C GLY A 189 20.53 -6.18 -20.44
N ALA A 190 19.70 -5.16 -20.19
CA ALA A 190 18.23 -5.16 -20.26
C ALA A 190 17.58 -6.11 -21.28
N SER A 191 16.69 -6.98 -20.79
CA SER A 191 15.86 -7.86 -21.64
C SER A 191 14.67 -7.08 -22.21
N THR A 192 14.37 -7.24 -23.49
CA THR A 192 13.13 -6.71 -24.07
C THR A 192 11.99 -7.66 -23.73
N PRO A 193 10.92 -7.21 -23.05
CA PRO A 193 9.83 -8.09 -22.69
C PRO A 193 8.92 -8.39 -23.88
N THR A 194 8.22 -9.52 -23.81
CA THR A 194 7.07 -9.80 -24.67
C THR A 194 5.83 -9.17 -24.05
N LEU A 195 5.17 -8.28 -24.78
CA LEU A 195 3.93 -7.65 -24.33
C LEU A 195 2.78 -8.66 -24.36
N LEU A 196 1.97 -8.69 -23.30
CA LEU A 196 0.82 -9.57 -23.14
C LEU A 196 -0.47 -8.92 -23.68
N PRO A 197 -1.55 -9.69 -23.91
CA PRO A 197 -2.83 -9.14 -24.36
C PRO A 197 -3.35 -7.99 -23.50
N ASP A 198 -3.15 -8.08 -22.18
CA ASP A 198 -3.55 -7.05 -21.22
C ASP A 198 -2.90 -5.69 -21.50
N TYR A 199 -1.63 -5.66 -21.93
CA TYR A 199 -0.97 -4.41 -22.34
C TYR A 199 -1.71 -3.73 -23.50
N THR A 200 -2.12 -4.51 -24.50
CA THR A 200 -2.81 -3.97 -25.67
C THR A 200 -4.19 -3.42 -25.30
N ASN A 201 -4.89 -4.10 -24.38
CA ASN A 201 -6.18 -3.65 -23.88
C ASN A 201 -6.04 -2.36 -23.06
N LEU A 202 -5.11 -2.31 -22.10
CA LEU A 202 -4.87 -1.12 -21.28
C LEU A 202 -4.44 0.07 -22.15
N LYS A 203 -3.49 -0.13 -23.07
CA LYS A 203 -3.05 0.90 -24.02
C LYS A 203 -4.23 1.49 -24.78
N SER A 204 -5.18 0.64 -25.21
CA SER A 204 -6.35 1.10 -25.95
C SER A 204 -7.31 1.92 -25.07
N GLN A 205 -7.50 1.53 -23.81
CA GLN A 205 -8.30 2.28 -22.85
C GLN A 205 -7.68 3.66 -22.57
N TRP A 206 -6.39 3.70 -22.22
CA TRP A 206 -5.71 4.97 -21.93
C TRP A 206 -5.58 5.90 -23.14
N ALA A 207 -5.52 5.36 -24.36
CA ALA A 207 -5.56 6.18 -25.57
C ALA A 207 -6.94 6.86 -25.79
N SER A 208 -8.00 6.37 -25.15
CA SER A 208 -9.37 6.87 -25.30
C SER A 208 -9.83 7.81 -24.18
N VAL A 209 -9.14 7.83 -23.04
CA VAL A 209 -9.47 8.71 -21.92
C VAL A 209 -8.72 10.04 -22.03
N THR A 210 -9.32 11.08 -21.48
CA THR A 210 -8.66 12.39 -21.35
C THR A 210 -8.29 12.61 -19.89
N SER A 211 -7.05 12.99 -19.64
CA SER A 211 -6.60 13.32 -18.29
C SER A 211 -7.42 14.49 -17.74
N ASN A 212 -7.96 14.35 -16.54
CA ASN A 212 -8.57 15.48 -15.87
C ASN A 212 -7.48 16.48 -15.48
N THR A 213 -7.66 17.74 -15.89
CA THR A 213 -6.75 18.85 -15.62
C THR A 213 -7.23 19.73 -14.46
N HIS A 214 -8.38 19.41 -13.85
CA HIS A 214 -8.92 20.12 -12.71
C HIS A 214 -8.39 19.52 -11.42
N SER A 215 -7.32 20.10 -10.88
CA SER A 215 -6.89 19.81 -9.51
C SER A 215 -7.87 20.45 -8.52
N PRO A 216 -8.31 19.73 -7.47
CA PRO A 216 -9.03 20.36 -6.36
C PRO A 216 -8.17 21.48 -5.78
N THR A 217 -8.71 22.69 -5.68
CA THR A 217 -7.96 23.87 -5.19
C THR A 217 -7.94 23.96 -3.67
N THR A 218 -8.86 23.26 -3.00
CA THR A 218 -8.97 23.22 -1.54
C THR A 218 -9.53 21.88 -1.10
N PHE A 219 -8.90 21.30 -0.09
CA PHE A 219 -9.39 20.10 0.57
C PHE A 219 -9.91 20.45 1.96
N ALA A 220 -11.13 20.04 2.29
CA ALA A 220 -11.67 20.22 3.63
C ALA A 220 -11.05 19.16 4.56
N THR A 221 -10.59 19.58 5.74
CA THR A 221 -10.12 18.63 6.77
C THR A 221 -11.32 17.85 7.33
N PRO A 222 -11.33 16.51 7.25
CA PRO A 222 -12.42 15.73 7.82
C PRO A 222 -12.30 15.64 9.34
N SER A 223 -13.44 15.39 9.99
CA SER A 223 -13.49 15.04 11.41
C SER A 223 -12.86 13.66 11.64
N CYS A 224 -12.20 13.49 12.78
CA CYS A 224 -11.70 12.17 13.14
C CYS A 224 -12.87 11.19 13.37
N PRO A 225 -12.76 9.94 12.91
CA PRO A 225 -13.79 8.94 13.15
C PRO A 225 -13.94 8.72 14.66
N SER A 226 -15.18 8.81 15.15
CA SER A 226 -15.50 8.32 16.48
C SER A 226 -15.36 6.81 16.53
N GLN A 227 -15.14 6.26 17.73
CA GLN A 227 -15.32 4.82 17.98
C GLN A 227 -16.72 4.43 17.50
N SER A 228 -16.79 3.69 16.40
CA SER A 228 -18.03 3.52 15.62
C SER A 228 -18.45 2.06 15.49
N SER A 229 -17.53 1.14 15.76
CA SER A 229 -17.79 -0.28 15.65
C SER A 229 -16.87 -1.07 16.57
N SER A 230 -17.14 -2.36 16.68
CA SER A 230 -16.25 -3.28 17.38
C SER A 230 -14.88 -3.46 16.69
N TYR A 231 -14.71 -2.90 15.50
CA TYR A 231 -13.51 -2.99 14.66
C TYR A 231 -12.74 -1.67 14.58
N TRP A 232 -13.28 -0.59 15.16
CA TRP A 232 -12.61 0.71 15.23
C TRP A 232 -12.82 1.27 16.63
N THR A 233 -11.94 0.86 17.55
CA THR A 233 -11.96 1.28 18.95
C THR A 233 -10.96 2.40 19.27
N LEU A 234 -10.25 2.90 18.26
CA LEU A 234 -9.22 3.91 18.45
C LEU A 234 -9.77 5.23 18.99
N ASP A 235 -9.18 5.71 20.08
CA ASP A 235 -9.36 7.09 20.55
C ASP A 235 -8.52 8.03 19.66
N PRO A 236 -9.15 8.93 18.90
CA PRO A 236 -8.41 9.81 18.00
C PRO A 236 -7.54 10.85 18.73
N SER A 237 -7.68 11.00 20.05
CA SER A 237 -6.86 11.89 20.88
C SER A 237 -5.63 11.20 21.48
N VAL A 238 -5.39 9.91 21.17
CA VAL A 238 -4.21 9.20 21.65
C VAL A 238 -2.92 9.92 21.25
N THR A 239 -1.96 9.97 22.17
CA THR A 239 -0.65 10.56 21.88
C THR A 239 0.09 9.72 20.85
N LEU A 240 0.47 10.33 19.74
CA LEU A 240 1.23 9.66 18.70
C LEU A 240 2.63 9.26 19.23
N PRO A 241 3.09 8.01 19.00
CA PRO A 241 4.44 7.61 19.38
C PRO A 241 5.49 8.38 18.59
N THR A 242 6.77 8.23 18.93
CA THR A 242 7.90 8.69 18.09
C THR A 242 8.62 7.48 17.53
N ILE A 243 9.01 7.52 16.26
CA ILE A 243 9.75 6.44 15.62
C ILE A 243 11.07 6.21 16.36
N ALA A 244 11.30 4.95 16.75
CA ALA A 244 12.45 4.62 17.58
C ALA A 244 13.79 4.99 16.91
N GLY A 245 14.59 5.78 17.62
CA GLY A 245 15.92 6.22 17.19
C GLY A 245 15.96 7.56 16.45
N LEU A 246 14.82 8.24 16.24
CA LEU A 246 14.82 9.60 15.72
C LEU A 246 15.28 10.61 16.78
N ASN A 247 16.22 11.47 16.39
CA ASN A 247 16.58 12.66 17.15
C ASN A 247 16.79 13.82 16.18
N ILE A 248 15.77 14.68 16.04
CA ILE A 248 15.77 15.78 15.07
C ILE A 248 16.96 16.72 15.27
N ALA A 249 17.40 16.94 16.51
CA ALA A 249 18.51 17.84 16.82
C ALA A 249 19.88 17.34 16.31
N THR A 250 19.97 16.07 15.87
CA THR A 250 21.20 15.48 15.33
C THR A 250 21.26 15.52 13.79
N ILE A 251 20.19 15.95 13.14
CA ILE A 251 20.09 15.98 11.68
C ILE A 251 20.78 17.24 11.16
N THR A 252 21.67 17.06 10.18
CA THR A 252 22.35 18.17 9.50
C THR A 252 21.66 18.44 8.16
N PRO A 253 21.48 19.71 7.75
CA PRO A 253 20.99 20.04 6.41
C PRO A 253 21.86 19.44 5.31
N THR A 254 21.25 19.14 4.16
CA THR A 254 21.99 18.72 2.97
C THR A 254 22.69 19.94 2.39
N SER A 255 24.01 20.06 2.56
CA SER A 255 24.79 21.09 1.86
C SER A 255 24.73 20.79 0.35
N GLU A 256 24.42 21.81 -0.47
CA GLU A 256 24.40 21.76 -1.94
C GLU A 256 25.71 21.19 -2.50
N SER A 257 25.75 19.87 -2.69
CA SER A 257 26.82 19.20 -3.43
C SER A 257 26.29 17.91 -4.04
N ALA A 258 25.33 18.05 -4.93
CA ALA A 258 25.06 17.04 -5.95
C ALA A 258 24.57 17.77 -7.20
N THR A 259 25.53 18.20 -8.03
CA THR A 259 25.26 18.55 -9.43
C THR A 259 24.59 17.35 -10.10
N PRO A 260 23.37 17.46 -10.66
CA PRO A 260 22.79 16.37 -11.41
C PRO A 260 23.59 16.16 -12.69
N THR A 261 24.23 15.00 -12.82
CA THR A 261 24.90 14.57 -14.05
C THR A 261 23.84 14.34 -15.13
N THR A 262 23.67 15.31 -16.02
CA THR A 262 22.93 15.14 -17.28
C THR A 262 23.59 14.03 -18.10
N VAL A 263 22.93 12.88 -18.20
CA VAL A 263 23.32 11.81 -19.13
C VAL A 263 22.74 12.18 -20.50
N SER A 264 23.58 12.69 -21.41
CA SER A 264 23.21 12.87 -22.81
C SER A 264 23.11 11.52 -23.51
N SER A 265 21.92 11.17 -23.99
CA SER A 265 21.68 10.04 -24.87
C SER A 265 22.22 10.35 -26.27
N SER A 266 23.11 9.49 -26.78
CA SER A 266 23.50 9.49 -28.20
C SER A 266 22.82 8.32 -28.90
N THR A 267 21.92 8.64 -29.84
CA THR A 267 21.24 7.68 -30.70
C THR A 267 22.10 7.43 -31.95
N SER A 268 22.52 6.18 -32.16
CA SER A 268 23.06 5.74 -33.45
C SER A 268 22.18 4.63 -34.04
N THR A 269 21.55 4.95 -35.16
CA THR A 269 20.79 4.05 -36.04
C THR A 269 21.72 3.06 -36.76
N PRO A 270 21.28 1.81 -36.98
CA PRO A 270 21.64 1.13 -38.22
C PRO A 270 20.44 0.59 -39.02
N GLU A 271 20.63 0.63 -40.33
CA GLU A 271 19.81 0.22 -41.49
C GLU A 271 19.72 -1.32 -41.63
N PRO A 272 18.73 -1.91 -42.35
CA PRO A 272 18.35 -3.31 -42.16
C PRO A 272 19.08 -4.28 -43.09
N THR A 273 19.46 -5.44 -42.56
CA THR A 273 19.87 -6.62 -43.35
C THR A 273 18.87 -7.75 -43.19
N GLN A 274 18.36 -8.22 -44.33
CA GLN A 274 17.48 -9.37 -44.47
C GLN A 274 18.18 -10.67 -44.06
N HIS A 275 17.45 -11.58 -43.40
CA HIS A 275 17.75 -13.01 -43.50
C HIS A 275 16.49 -13.87 -43.37
N SER A 276 16.60 -14.96 -44.13
CA SER A 276 15.61 -15.86 -44.66
C SER A 276 15.03 -16.83 -43.63
N GLU A 277 13.80 -17.26 -43.87
CA GLU A 277 13.19 -18.37 -43.16
C GLU A 277 13.96 -19.68 -43.35
N SER A 278 14.12 -20.42 -42.26
CA SER A 278 14.38 -21.86 -42.29
C SER A 278 13.60 -22.54 -41.18
N GLY A 279 12.52 -23.22 -41.55
CA GLY A 279 11.78 -24.10 -40.67
C GLY A 279 12.32 -25.54 -40.61
N LEU A 280 11.60 -26.32 -39.80
CA LEU A 280 11.58 -27.78 -39.57
C LEU A 280 12.37 -28.25 -38.32
N SER A 281 11.80 -29.08 -37.44
CA SER A 281 11.49 -30.49 -37.73
C SER A 281 10.33 -31.08 -36.90
N GLY A 282 9.56 -31.99 -37.52
CA GLY A 282 8.34 -32.63 -37.04
C GLY A 282 8.49 -33.70 -35.95
N GLY A 283 9.54 -33.65 -35.12
CA GLY A 283 9.78 -34.63 -34.05
C GLY A 283 9.14 -34.29 -32.69
N SER A 284 8.78 -33.03 -32.43
CA SER A 284 8.36 -32.59 -31.08
C SER A 284 6.84 -32.61 -30.82
N LYS A 285 6.02 -33.04 -31.79
CA LYS A 285 4.55 -32.96 -31.69
C LYS A 285 3.84 -34.20 -31.11
N ALA A 286 4.56 -35.29 -30.84
CA ALA A 286 3.94 -36.54 -30.38
C ALA A 286 4.02 -36.81 -28.86
N GLY A 287 4.75 -35.98 -28.09
CA GLY A 287 4.94 -36.22 -26.64
C GLY A 287 3.97 -35.50 -25.68
N ILE A 288 3.25 -34.47 -26.14
CA ILE A 288 2.38 -33.62 -25.29
C ILE A 288 0.91 -34.09 -25.31
N GLY A 289 0.58 -35.13 -26.08
CA GLY A 289 -0.81 -35.57 -26.27
C GLY A 289 -1.39 -36.45 -25.15
N VAL A 290 -0.58 -37.03 -24.26
CA VAL A 290 -1.05 -38.07 -23.31
C VAL A 290 -0.90 -37.67 -21.83
N GLY A 291 -0.08 -36.66 -21.50
CA GLY A 291 0.13 -36.22 -20.11
C GLY A 291 -0.89 -35.20 -19.58
N VAL A 292 -1.48 -34.38 -20.46
CA VAL A 292 -2.31 -33.23 -20.05
C VAL A 292 -3.73 -33.66 -19.64
N GLY A 293 -4.25 -34.75 -20.20
CA GLY A 293 -5.60 -35.24 -19.89
C GLY A 293 -5.77 -35.78 -18.46
N GLY A 294 -4.74 -36.45 -17.92
CA GLY A 294 -4.80 -37.04 -16.57
C GLY A 294 -4.56 -36.02 -15.45
N GLY A 295 -3.65 -35.07 -15.67
CA GLY A 295 -3.29 -34.06 -14.66
C GLY A 295 -4.41 -33.05 -14.40
N VAL A 296 -5.09 -32.58 -15.46
CA VAL A 296 -6.19 -31.61 -15.32
C VAL A 296 -7.39 -32.22 -14.60
N LEU A 297 -7.70 -33.49 -14.86
CA LEU A 297 -8.78 -34.21 -14.18
C LEU A 297 -8.49 -34.41 -12.68
N LEU A 298 -7.25 -34.69 -12.30
CA LEU A 298 -6.85 -34.80 -10.89
C LEU A 298 -6.90 -33.44 -10.18
N ILE A 299 -6.46 -32.36 -10.82
CA ILE A 299 -6.51 -31.01 -10.23
C ILE A 299 -7.97 -30.56 -10.03
N VAL A 300 -8.85 -30.81 -11.00
CA VAL A 300 -10.28 -30.49 -10.88
C VAL A 300 -10.93 -31.28 -9.73
N VAL A 301 -10.59 -32.57 -9.57
CA VAL A 301 -11.10 -33.38 -8.44
C VAL A 301 -10.60 -32.84 -7.09
N VAL A 302 -9.33 -32.44 -6.99
CA VAL A 302 -8.77 -31.86 -5.76
C VAL A 302 -9.44 -30.52 -5.41
N VAL A 303 -9.66 -29.65 -6.40
CA VAL A 303 -10.33 -28.36 -6.20
C VAL A 303 -11.79 -28.55 -5.78
N VAL A 304 -12.53 -29.46 -6.43
CA VAL A 304 -13.91 -29.78 -6.06
C VAL A 304 -13.98 -30.37 -4.64
N LEU A 305 -13.05 -31.25 -4.26
CA LEU A 305 -12.98 -31.80 -2.90
C LEU A 305 -12.60 -30.75 -1.85
N PHE A 306 -11.74 -29.79 -2.19
CA PHE A 306 -11.39 -28.67 -1.31
C PHE A 306 -12.61 -27.79 -1.01
N PHE A 307 -13.36 -27.40 -2.05
CA PHE A 307 -14.59 -26.60 -1.86
C PHE A 307 -15.73 -27.40 -1.20
N TYR A 308 -15.85 -28.70 -1.47
CA TYR A 308 -16.83 -29.57 -0.79
C TYR A 308 -16.52 -29.74 0.71
N ARG A 309 -15.24 -29.94 1.09
CA ARG A 309 -14.83 -30.00 2.51
C ARG A 309 -15.03 -28.67 3.22
N ARG A 310 -14.72 -27.56 2.56
CA ARG A 310 -14.95 -26.21 3.10
C ARG A 310 -16.44 -25.95 3.35
N ARG A 311 -17.32 -26.44 2.47
CA ARG A 311 -18.78 -26.35 2.63
C ARG A 311 -19.33 -27.29 3.71
N LYS A 312 -18.78 -28.49 3.88
CA LYS A 312 -19.17 -29.42 4.96
C LYS A 312 -18.76 -28.92 6.34
N ASN A 313 -17.61 -28.27 6.45
CA ASN A 313 -17.15 -27.64 7.69
C ASN A 313 -18.03 -26.44 8.07
N ALA A 314 -18.58 -25.71 7.08
CA ALA A 314 -19.57 -24.66 7.30
C ALA A 314 -20.96 -25.18 7.73
N LEU A 315 -21.26 -26.46 7.50
CA LEU A 315 -22.51 -27.10 7.93
C LEU A 315 -22.37 -27.88 9.26
N SER A 316 -21.14 -28.05 9.76
CA SER A 316 -20.87 -28.76 11.02
C SER A 316 -20.74 -27.81 12.22
N ASN A 317 -20.72 -26.49 11.98
CA ASN A 317 -20.72 -25.44 12.99
C ASN A 317 -22.03 -24.66 12.93
N SER A 318 -23.13 -25.30 13.33
CA SER A 318 -24.34 -24.61 13.78
C SER A 318 -24.55 -24.97 15.25
N PRO A 319 -24.71 -24.00 16.18
CA PRO A 319 -25.11 -24.29 17.54
C PRO A 319 -26.54 -24.81 17.58
N ASP A 320 -26.75 -25.91 18.30
CA ASP A 320 -28.06 -26.37 18.73
C ASP A 320 -28.77 -25.25 19.51
N GLN A 321 -29.89 -24.76 18.99
CA GLN A 321 -30.98 -24.27 19.82
C GLN A 321 -32.24 -25.05 19.47
N GLY A 322 -32.57 -26.00 20.35
CA GLY A 322 -33.88 -26.61 20.38
C GLY A 322 -34.94 -25.58 20.71
N SER A 323 -35.98 -25.52 19.89
CA SER A 323 -37.31 -25.09 20.32
C SER A 323 -38.34 -25.83 19.49
N THR A 324 -39.01 -26.76 20.17
CA THR A 324 -40.17 -27.51 19.74
C THR A 324 -41.31 -26.54 19.39
N VAL A 325 -41.74 -26.54 18.13
CA VAL A 325 -43.01 -25.93 17.70
C VAL A 325 -44.05 -27.04 17.62
N GLU A 326 -44.93 -27.09 18.62
CA GLU A 326 -46.14 -27.92 18.62
C GLU A 326 -47.27 -27.14 17.92
N LEU A 327 -47.89 -27.76 16.91
CA LEU A 327 -49.01 -27.22 16.13
C LEU A 327 -50.33 -27.36 16.90
N PRO A 328 -51.24 -26.36 16.93
CA PRO A 328 -52.60 -26.60 17.34
C PRO A 328 -53.56 -26.77 16.14
N VAL A 329 -54.43 -27.76 16.32
CA VAL A 329 -55.60 -28.11 15.50
C VAL A 329 -56.70 -27.03 15.63
N ALA A 330 -57.51 -26.93 14.58
CA ALA A 330 -58.52 -25.90 14.34
C ALA A 330 -59.82 -25.97 15.18
N THR A 331 -60.57 -24.85 15.10
CA THR A 331 -62.03 -24.60 15.29
C THR A 331 -62.50 -24.06 16.67
N PRO A 332 -63.68 -23.39 16.77
CA PRO A 332 -63.80 -21.92 16.61
C PRO A 332 -64.60 -21.23 17.76
N THR A 333 -64.84 -19.91 17.59
CA THR A 333 -65.89 -19.04 18.20
C THR A 333 -65.58 -18.14 19.41
N ALA A 334 -65.87 -16.83 19.17
CA ALA A 334 -66.62 -15.85 19.99
C ALA A 334 -66.08 -15.23 21.30
N GLU A 335 -66.02 -13.88 21.25
CA GLU A 335 -66.37 -12.85 22.26
C GLU A 335 -65.48 -12.52 23.50
N LEU A 336 -64.93 -11.28 23.45
CA LEU A 336 -64.97 -10.15 24.42
C LEU A 336 -64.53 -10.33 25.92
N PRO A 337 -64.17 -9.24 26.64
CA PRO A 337 -62.89 -9.14 27.37
C PRO A 337 -63.03 -8.88 28.89
N GLY A 338 -61.91 -8.99 29.63
CA GLY A 338 -61.75 -8.25 30.88
C GLY A 338 -60.76 -8.80 31.90
N MET A 339 -60.03 -7.86 32.53
CA MET A 339 -59.35 -7.92 33.86
C MET A 339 -58.19 -8.93 33.99
N GLY A 340 -57.04 -8.66 34.62
CA GLY A 340 -56.61 -7.66 35.60
C GLY A 340 -55.78 -8.38 36.68
N ILE A 341 -54.83 -7.66 37.33
CA ILE A 341 -54.13 -7.99 38.60
C ILE A 341 -52.92 -8.95 38.44
N VAL A 342 -51.63 -8.56 38.59
CA VAL A 342 -50.78 -8.03 39.70
C VAL A 342 -50.47 -9.03 40.84
N ALA A 343 -49.22 -9.47 40.97
CA ALA A 343 -48.48 -9.77 42.21
C ALA A 343 -47.03 -10.20 41.85
N GLN A 344 -45.97 -9.42 42.11
CA GLN A 344 -45.17 -9.28 43.35
C GLN A 344 -44.27 -10.51 43.70
N LEU A 345 -42.95 -10.34 43.48
CA LEU A 345 -41.71 -10.70 44.23
C LEU A 345 -41.75 -11.68 45.43
N PRO A 346 -40.62 -12.17 46.03
CA PRO A 346 -39.16 -11.93 45.84
C PRO A 346 -38.36 -13.27 45.76
N GLY A 347 -37.03 -13.42 45.75
CA GLY A 347 -35.83 -12.60 45.94
C GLY A 347 -34.61 -13.53 46.18
N SER A 348 -33.43 -12.92 46.33
CA SER A 348 -32.17 -13.46 46.92
C SER A 348 -31.38 -14.47 46.06
N GLY A 349 -30.05 -14.42 45.89
CA GLY A 349 -28.98 -13.58 46.42
C GLY A 349 -27.61 -14.30 46.22
N ASN A 350 -26.52 -13.52 46.24
CA ASN A 350 -25.09 -13.87 46.43
C ASN A 350 -24.32 -14.39 45.18
N VAL A 351 -23.39 -13.63 44.55
CA VAL A 351 -22.05 -13.07 44.94
C VAL A 351 -20.93 -14.13 44.95
N ALA A 352 -19.93 -13.97 44.08
CA ALA A 352 -18.50 -14.21 44.39
C ALA A 352 -17.58 -13.64 43.28
N GLU A 353 -16.68 -12.75 43.71
CA GLU A 353 -15.51 -12.20 43.01
C GLU A 353 -14.42 -13.25 42.77
N MET A 354 -13.55 -13.02 41.76
CA MET A 354 -12.12 -13.36 41.82
C MET A 354 -11.29 -12.33 41.04
N ASN A 355 -10.04 -12.21 41.49
CA ASN A 355 -9.22 -11.00 41.59
C ASN A 355 -8.17 -10.88 40.47
N ALA A 356 -7.61 -9.67 40.36
CA ALA A 356 -6.50 -9.28 39.50
C ALA A 356 -5.14 -9.87 39.95
N GLY A 357 -4.20 -9.96 39.00
CA GLY A 357 -2.79 -10.31 39.20
C GLY A 357 -1.92 -9.88 38.01
N ASP A 358 -0.69 -9.48 38.32
CA ASP A 358 0.12 -8.42 37.71
C ASP A 358 1.25 -8.91 36.76
N ALA A 359 1.75 -7.98 35.96
CA ALA A 359 3.12 -7.78 35.45
C ALA A 359 3.85 -8.76 34.48
N THR A 360 4.23 -8.14 33.35
CA THR A 360 5.53 -8.20 32.63
C THR A 360 5.88 -9.43 31.79
N HIS A 361 5.78 -9.29 30.46
CA HIS A 361 6.77 -9.81 29.51
C HIS A 361 6.65 -9.07 28.17
N VAL A 362 7.62 -8.19 27.89
CA VAL A 362 7.84 -7.61 26.56
C VAL A 362 8.50 -8.67 25.68
N ASN A 363 7.77 -9.17 24.68
CA ASN A 363 8.36 -9.96 23.60
C ASN A 363 8.56 -9.04 22.40
N GLU A 364 9.83 -8.78 22.06
CA GLU A 364 10.22 -8.35 20.73
C GLU A 364 9.81 -9.44 19.73
N LEU A 365 8.78 -9.18 18.93
CA LEU A 365 8.41 -10.05 17.82
C LEU A 365 9.40 -9.82 16.67
N GLN A 366 10.18 -10.86 16.40
CA GLN A 366 11.04 -11.00 15.24
C GLN A 366 10.18 -10.88 13.97
N GLY A 367 10.51 -9.87 13.17
CA GLY A 367 9.92 -9.66 11.85
C GLY A 367 10.18 -10.84 10.92
N SER A 368 9.19 -11.10 10.09
CA SER A 368 9.24 -11.93 8.89
C SER A 368 10.41 -11.55 7.97
N ASP A 369 10.85 -12.55 7.22
CA ASP A 369 12.12 -12.63 6.49
C ASP A 369 12.50 -11.40 5.65
N PRO A 370 13.80 -11.05 5.58
CA PRO A 370 14.27 -9.95 4.76
C PRO A 370 14.26 -10.30 3.27
N TRP A 371 13.77 -9.35 2.49
CA TRP A 371 13.92 -9.25 1.04
C TRP A 371 15.40 -9.42 0.64
N ASN A 372 15.72 -10.51 -0.06
CA ASN A 372 17.05 -10.74 -0.64
C ASN A 372 17.19 -9.96 -1.95
N GLY A 373 17.79 -8.77 -1.86
CA GLY A 373 18.33 -8.06 -3.03
C GLY A 373 19.51 -8.84 -3.66
N PRO A 374 19.87 -8.54 -4.92
CA PRO A 374 20.85 -9.32 -5.66
C PRO A 374 22.27 -9.21 -5.08
N HIS A 375 22.95 -10.35 -5.09
CA HIS A 375 24.33 -10.56 -4.68
C HIS A 375 25.30 -9.55 -5.31
N GLU A 376 25.99 -8.76 -4.48
CA GLU A 376 27.24 -8.12 -4.89
C GLU A 376 28.30 -9.20 -5.15
N LEU A 377 28.86 -9.17 -6.36
CA LEU A 377 30.03 -9.95 -6.74
C LEU A 377 31.25 -9.37 -6.04
N ASN A 378 31.80 -10.15 -5.12
CA ASN A 378 33.12 -9.98 -4.56
C ASN A 378 34.15 -10.20 -5.68
N ASP A 379 34.85 -9.15 -6.10
CA ASP A 379 36.08 -9.31 -6.88
C ASP A 379 37.30 -9.12 -5.98
N SER A 380 38.23 -10.04 -6.15
CA SER A 380 39.38 -10.27 -5.28
C SER A 380 40.61 -9.59 -5.87
N SER A 381 41.55 -9.27 -4.98
CA SER A 381 42.99 -9.12 -5.22
C SER A 381 43.47 -7.87 -5.96
N VAL A 382 43.99 -6.91 -5.17
CA VAL A 382 45.18 -6.15 -5.56
C VAL A 382 46.17 -6.14 -4.41
N HIS A 383 47.41 -6.47 -4.76
CA HIS A 383 48.57 -6.67 -3.92
C HIS A 383 48.85 -5.55 -2.90
N GLU A 384 49.12 -5.99 -1.67
CA GLU A 384 49.84 -5.25 -0.66
C GLU A 384 51.35 -5.30 -1.00
N SER A 385 51.94 -4.14 -1.30
CA SER A 385 53.39 -3.94 -1.28
C SER A 385 53.69 -2.80 -0.32
N SER A 386 54.43 -3.14 0.74
CA SER A 386 55.01 -2.22 1.70
C SER A 386 55.99 -1.25 1.03
N ASP A 387 55.88 0.03 1.34
CA ASP A 387 57.05 0.82 1.71
C ASP A 387 56.64 2.05 2.50
N GLY A 388 57.27 2.24 3.66
CA GLY A 388 57.05 3.38 4.52
C GLY A 388 57.94 4.55 4.13
N GLN A 389 57.43 5.78 4.26
CA GLN A 389 58.26 6.84 4.82
C GLN A 389 57.45 8.00 5.40
N ARG A 390 57.90 8.36 6.59
CA ARG A 390 57.54 9.48 7.45
C ARG A 390 58.09 10.79 6.85
N THR A 391 57.36 11.91 6.91
CA THR A 391 57.78 13.24 7.49
C THR A 391 57.04 14.47 6.94
N SER A 392 56.84 15.44 7.85
CA SER A 392 56.69 16.92 7.69
C SER A 392 55.36 17.48 7.15
N LEU A 393 54.49 18.19 7.89
CA LEU A 393 54.59 19.52 8.54
C LEU A 393 54.99 20.68 7.58
N GLY A 394 54.11 21.69 7.47
CA GLY A 394 54.32 22.97 6.76
C GLY A 394 52.99 23.56 6.21
N THR A 395 52.14 24.19 7.03
CA THR A 395 52.03 25.66 7.28
C THR A 395 51.59 26.50 6.07
N GLN A 396 50.39 27.09 6.18
CA GLN A 396 49.78 28.09 5.29
C GLN A 396 50.56 29.42 5.24
N PRO A 397 50.37 30.23 4.18
CA PRO A 397 50.49 31.69 4.27
C PRO A 397 49.12 32.39 4.22
N ALA A 398 48.98 33.35 5.13
CA ALA A 398 47.84 34.24 5.33
C ALA A 398 47.79 35.40 4.33
N SER A 399 46.57 35.89 4.06
CA SER A 399 46.27 37.13 3.31
C SER A 399 46.40 38.39 4.18
N PRO A 400 46.73 39.57 3.61
CA PRO A 400 46.90 40.79 4.40
C PRO A 400 45.64 41.68 4.46
N GLY A 401 45.30 42.09 5.69
CA GLY A 401 45.24 43.52 6.08
C GLY A 401 44.05 44.37 5.63
N MET A 402 43.03 44.43 6.50
CA MET A 402 41.92 45.39 6.47
C MET A 402 42.28 46.64 7.31
N ALA A 403 42.14 47.84 6.72
CA ALA A 403 42.40 49.14 7.36
C ALA A 403 41.15 49.69 8.10
N PRO A 404 41.31 50.54 9.14
CA PRO A 404 40.25 50.82 10.10
C PRO A 404 39.36 52.03 9.78
N ALA A 405 38.19 52.01 10.41
CA ALA A 405 37.14 53.00 10.41
C ALA A 405 37.57 54.40 10.90
N ARG A 406 36.94 55.43 10.33
CA ARG A 406 36.92 56.80 10.86
C ARG A 406 35.49 57.32 10.81
N THR A 407 34.87 57.44 11.97
CA THR A 407 33.59 58.12 12.18
C THR A 407 33.84 59.21 13.22
N GLU A 408 33.48 60.45 12.87
CA GLU A 408 32.85 61.48 13.71
C GLU A 408 33.17 62.87 13.16
N THR A 409 32.13 63.61 12.76
CA THR A 409 31.72 64.86 13.42
C THR A 409 30.46 65.42 12.75
N ARG A 410 29.44 65.68 13.57
CA ARG A 410 28.23 66.48 13.30
C ARG A 410 28.51 67.95 13.70
N PRO A 411 27.72 68.98 13.34
CA PRO A 411 26.24 69.01 13.27
C PRO A 411 25.63 68.92 11.88
#